data_AF-A0A924YZU0-F1
#
_entry.id   AF-A0A924YZU0-F1
#
_cell.length_a   1.000
_cell.length_b   1.000
_cell.length_c   1.000
_cell.angle_alpha   90.00
_cell.angle_beta   90.00
_cell.angle_gamma   90.00
#
_symmetry.space_group_name_H-M   'P 1'
#
loop_
_entity.id
_entity.type
_entity.pdbx_description
1 polymer ?
#
loop_
_entity_poly.entity_id
_entity_poly.type
_entity_poly.pdbx_seq_one_letter_code
_entity_poly.pdbx_strand_id
1 'polypeptide(L)'
;MLFPPFDDEARFMRAWQAVGIARQVHQGLFTFDISELPYILVCGGRKPGATVSVTKGEVKISRPLIITPDNLRPDFEDFFEEHDEEDFVQFLLARTAAFSNLKIRNTSGEKKLVSDSIEEVVEKLNKQLDNEDEDRVAILTAPPKLGGVALLRYTTERVIASAPDNVQELRERGFLPS
;
A
#
# COMPACT_ATOMS: atom_id res chain seq x y z
N MET A 1 6.61 11.18 25.73
CA MET A 1 5.47 10.72 26.56
C MET A 1 4.92 9.49 25.84
N LEU A 2 5.01 8.30 26.42
CA LEU A 2 4.53 7.06 25.80
C LEU A 2 3.02 6.96 26.06
N PHE A 3 2.23 7.02 24.98
CA PHE A 3 0.78 6.77 25.04
C PHE A 3 0.52 5.28 25.38
N PRO A 4 -0.60 4.95 26.04
CA PRO A 4 -0.89 3.57 26.42
C PRO A 4 -1.20 2.70 25.18
N PRO A 5 -0.69 1.45 25.12
CA PRO A 5 -0.70 0.60 23.92
C PRO A 5 -2.09 0.27 23.33
N PHE A 6 -3.16 0.44 24.12
CA PHE A 6 -4.54 0.17 23.69
C PHE A 6 -5.14 1.28 22.81
N ASP A 7 -4.73 2.55 22.99
CA ASP A 7 -5.26 3.67 22.19
C ASP A 7 -4.68 3.66 20.78
N ASP A 8 -3.42 3.26 20.63
CA ASP A 8 -2.74 3.16 19.33
C ASP A 8 -3.30 2.05 18.45
N GLU A 9 -3.65 0.90 19.04
CA GLU A 9 -4.30 -0.20 18.32
C GLU A 9 -5.70 0.18 17.84
N ALA A 10 -6.52 0.78 18.70
CA ALA A 10 -7.86 1.23 18.32
C ALA A 10 -7.80 2.34 17.26
N ARG A 11 -6.79 3.21 17.31
CA ARG A 11 -6.52 4.23 16.28
C ARG A 11 -6.13 3.59 14.94
N PHE A 12 -5.16 2.68 14.95
CA PHE A 12 -4.72 1.95 13.77
C PHE A 12 -5.90 1.20 13.11
N MET A 13 -6.66 0.43 13.89
CA MET A 13 -7.77 -0.38 13.36
C MET A 13 -8.86 0.50 12.74
N ARG A 14 -9.17 1.64 13.34
CA ARG A 14 -10.12 2.60 12.76
C ARG A 14 -9.61 3.16 11.43
N ALA A 15 -8.34 3.56 11.35
CA ALA A 15 -7.75 4.07 10.12
C ALA A 15 -7.71 2.98 9.02
N TRP A 16 -7.29 1.76 9.38
CA TRP A 16 -7.21 0.61 8.49
C TRP A 16 -8.57 0.22 7.89
N GLN A 17 -9.63 0.29 8.69
CA GLN A 17 -11.01 0.02 8.26
C GLN A 17 -11.63 1.16 7.46
N ALA A 18 -11.13 2.39 7.62
CA ALA A 18 -11.68 3.56 6.95
C ALA A 18 -11.23 3.68 5.48
N VAL A 19 -10.09 3.08 5.14
CA VAL A 19 -9.55 3.03 3.77
C VAL A 19 -10.04 1.78 3.03
N GLY A 20 -10.01 1.82 1.69
CA GLY A 20 -10.49 0.72 0.85
C GLY A 20 -9.66 0.52 -0.42
N ILE A 21 -9.75 -0.69 -0.97
CA ILE A 21 -9.21 -1.07 -2.28
C ILE A 21 -10.43 -1.34 -3.15
N ALA A 22 -10.81 -0.37 -3.98
CA ALA A 22 -12.01 -0.42 -4.81
C ALA A 22 -11.82 -1.26 -6.08
N ARG A 23 -10.59 -1.36 -6.58
CA ARG A 23 -10.18 -2.27 -7.65
C ARG A 23 -8.92 -2.99 -7.20
N GLN A 24 -9.02 -4.31 -6.99
CA GLN A 24 -7.86 -5.15 -6.69
C GLN A 24 -7.10 -5.51 -7.96
N VAL A 25 -5.81 -5.76 -7.80
CA VAL A 25 -4.95 -6.34 -8.85
C VAL A 25 -4.50 -7.71 -8.39
N HIS A 26 -4.40 -8.67 -9.31
CA HIS A 26 -4.09 -10.06 -8.97
C HIS A 26 -2.60 -10.43 -9.14
N GLN A 27 -1.77 -9.56 -9.73
CA GLN A 27 -0.37 -9.86 -10.04
C GLN A 27 0.50 -9.99 -8.78
N GLY A 28 1.00 -11.20 -8.52
CA GLY A 28 1.93 -11.52 -7.42
C GLY A 28 3.22 -10.70 -7.46
N LEU A 29 3.84 -10.48 -6.28
CA LEU A 29 5.15 -9.85 -6.18
C LEU A 29 6.24 -10.82 -6.67
N PHE A 30 7.19 -10.31 -7.44
CA PHE A 30 8.36 -11.07 -7.88
C PHE A 30 9.29 -11.39 -6.70
N THR A 31 9.75 -12.64 -6.64
CA THR A 31 10.68 -13.11 -5.60
C THR A 31 12.09 -12.53 -5.74
N PHE A 32 12.53 -12.30 -6.98
CA PHE A 32 13.92 -11.94 -7.33
C PHE A 32 14.06 -10.65 -8.14
N ASP A 33 12.95 -9.94 -8.39
CA ASP A 33 12.95 -8.72 -9.19
C ASP A 33 12.15 -7.61 -8.48
N ILE A 34 12.25 -6.38 -8.99
CA ILE A 34 11.47 -5.25 -8.54
C ILE A 34 10.00 -5.51 -8.90
N SER A 35 9.12 -5.42 -7.92
CA SER A 35 7.68 -5.43 -8.14
C SER A 35 7.16 -4.00 -8.16
N GLU A 36 6.43 -3.66 -9.21
CA GLU A 36 5.79 -2.37 -9.38
C GLU A 36 4.29 -2.54 -9.11
N LEU A 37 3.77 -1.72 -8.20
CA LEU A 37 2.37 -1.72 -7.79
C LEU A 37 1.75 -0.37 -8.14
N PRO A 38 1.33 -0.15 -9.39
CA PRO A 38 0.74 1.11 -9.79
C PRO A 38 -0.65 1.27 -9.17
N TYR A 39 -1.00 2.50 -8.82
CA TYR A 39 -2.25 2.82 -8.16
C TYR A 39 -2.82 4.17 -8.59
N ILE A 40 -4.12 4.31 -8.39
CA ILE A 40 -4.85 5.58 -8.39
C ILE A 40 -5.49 5.76 -7.01
N LEU A 41 -5.04 6.77 -6.28
CA LEU A 41 -5.55 7.11 -4.96
C LEU A 41 -6.64 8.18 -5.08
N VAL A 42 -7.84 7.84 -4.61
CA VAL A 42 -9.01 8.71 -4.55
C VAL A 42 -9.26 9.07 -3.08
N CYS A 43 -8.91 10.31 -2.72
CA CYS A 43 -9.02 10.83 -1.36
C CYS A 43 -10.11 11.89 -1.27
N GLY A 44 -11.09 11.73 -0.38
CA GLY A 44 -12.17 12.70 -0.22
C GLY A 44 -13.06 12.44 0.99
N GLY A 45 -13.88 13.44 1.34
CA GLY A 45 -14.92 13.26 2.36
C GLY A 45 -16.13 12.51 1.79
N ARG A 46 -16.83 11.74 2.63
CA ARG A 46 -18.09 11.06 2.25
C ARG A 46 -19.31 11.99 2.14
N LYS A 47 -19.14 13.29 2.42
CA LYS A 47 -20.26 14.26 2.40
C LYS A 47 -20.47 14.77 0.96
N PRO A 48 -21.71 14.92 0.49
CA PRO A 48 -22.00 15.56 -0.79
C PRO A 48 -21.33 16.94 -0.88
N GLY A 49 -20.65 17.22 -2.00
CA GLY A 49 -19.94 18.47 -2.24
C GLY A 49 -18.56 18.57 -1.59
N ALA A 50 -18.06 17.52 -0.93
CA ALA A 50 -16.67 17.47 -0.50
C ALA A 50 -15.74 17.34 -1.71
N THR A 51 -14.68 18.14 -1.75
CA THR A 51 -13.66 18.04 -2.81
C THR A 51 -12.98 16.67 -2.74
N VAL A 52 -12.97 15.97 -3.87
CA VAL A 52 -12.23 14.72 -4.04
C VAL A 52 -10.91 15.03 -4.73
N SER A 53 -9.87 14.33 -4.32
CA SER A 53 -8.55 14.40 -4.94
C SER A 53 -8.18 13.06 -5.53
N VAL A 54 -7.61 13.08 -6.73
CA VAL A 54 -7.17 11.91 -7.49
C VAL A 54 -5.67 12.04 -7.73
N THR A 55 -4.91 11.06 -7.28
CA THR A 55 -3.45 11.04 -7.41
C THR A 55 -3.03 9.70 -8.01
N LYS A 56 -2.30 9.72 -9.13
CA LYS A 56 -1.68 8.52 -9.68
C LYS A 56 -0.31 8.32 -9.05
N GLY A 57 0.09 7.09 -8.83
CA GLY A 57 1.43 6.79 -8.32
C GLY A 57 1.75 5.31 -8.42
N GLU A 58 2.86 4.93 -7.82
CA GLU A 58 3.35 3.56 -7.82
C GLU A 58 4.14 3.26 -6.55
N VAL A 59 3.95 2.05 -6.02
CA VAL A 59 4.82 1.50 -4.99
C VAL A 59 5.80 0.53 -5.63
N LYS A 60 7.10 0.77 -5.45
CA LYS A 60 8.18 -0.14 -5.83
C LYS A 60 8.62 -0.97 -4.65
N ILE A 61 8.61 -2.28 -4.81
CA ILE A 61 9.08 -3.24 -3.81
C ILE A 61 10.30 -3.95 -4.36
N SER A 62 11.39 -3.95 -3.60
CA SER A 62 12.62 -4.63 -3.99
C SER A 62 13.27 -5.32 -2.79
N ARG A 63 14.10 -6.33 -3.07
CA ARG A 63 14.98 -6.95 -2.08
C ARG A 63 16.39 -6.36 -2.23
N PRO A 64 17.05 -5.96 -1.14
CA PRO A 64 18.44 -5.53 -1.17
C PRO A 64 19.34 -6.70 -1.57
N LEU A 65 20.30 -6.43 -2.46
CA LEU A 65 21.26 -7.43 -2.95
C LEU A 65 22.23 -7.92 -1.87
N ILE A 66 22.49 -7.09 -0.85
CA ILE A 66 23.38 -7.40 0.27
C ILE A 66 22.63 -7.08 1.56
N ILE A 67 22.55 -8.06 2.46
CA ILE A 67 22.02 -7.85 3.81
C ILE A 67 23.16 -7.38 4.72
N THR A 68 22.97 -6.22 5.34
CA THR A 68 23.84 -5.64 6.36
C THR A 68 23.03 -5.41 7.64
N PRO A 69 23.69 -5.23 8.81
CA PRO A 69 22.98 -4.90 10.04
C PRO A 69 22.02 -3.71 9.90
N ASP A 70 22.35 -2.75 9.02
CA ASP A 70 21.58 -1.53 8.80
C ASP A 70 20.31 -1.73 7.96
N ASN A 71 20.19 -2.81 7.19
CA ASN A 71 19.02 -3.09 6.32
C ASN A 71 18.29 -4.41 6.65
N LEU A 72 18.56 -4.95 7.85
CA LEU A 72 17.83 -6.07 8.44
C LEU A 72 16.35 -5.76 8.69
N ARG A 73 15.99 -4.47 8.74
CA ARG A 73 14.62 -4.02 8.91
C ARG A 73 14.03 -3.61 7.56
N PRO A 74 12.74 -3.84 7.34
CA PRO A 74 12.06 -3.32 6.16
C PRO A 74 12.12 -1.79 6.15
N ASP A 75 12.27 -1.22 4.97
CA ASP A 75 12.44 0.21 4.75
C ASP A 75 11.25 0.74 3.96
N PHE A 76 10.55 1.73 4.51
CA PHE A 76 9.36 2.36 3.91
C PHE A 76 9.65 3.82 3.66
N GLU A 77 9.56 4.23 2.40
CA GLU A 77 9.88 5.59 1.96
C GLU A 77 8.68 6.23 1.25
N ASP A 78 8.42 7.50 1.57
CA ASP A 78 7.45 8.38 0.90
C ASP A 78 5.96 7.96 0.99
N PHE A 79 5.57 7.20 2.01
CA PHE A 79 4.18 6.80 2.24
C PHE A 79 3.33 7.86 2.95
N PHE A 80 3.94 8.65 3.83
CA PHE A 80 3.23 9.53 4.76
C PHE A 80 3.76 10.96 4.65
N GLU A 81 2.85 11.93 4.67
CA GLU A 81 3.20 13.36 4.76
C GLU A 81 3.32 13.83 6.22
N GLU A 82 2.70 13.12 7.17
CA GLU A 82 2.67 13.44 8.60
C GLU A 82 3.34 12.33 9.43
N HIS A 83 4.19 12.69 10.40
CA HIS A 83 4.94 11.74 11.25
C HIS A 83 4.04 10.80 12.08
N ASP A 84 2.82 11.23 12.43
CA ASP A 84 1.91 10.45 13.28
C ASP A 84 1.44 9.13 12.61
N GLU A 85 1.59 9.01 11.28
CA GLU A 85 1.24 7.80 10.53
C GLU A 85 2.44 6.83 10.37
N GLU A 86 3.68 7.25 10.69
CA GLU A 86 4.85 6.36 10.71
C GLU A 86 4.72 5.26 11.78
N ASP A 87 4.04 5.58 12.89
CA ASP A 87 3.70 4.60 13.93
C ASP A 87 2.88 3.42 13.38
N PHE A 88 2.11 3.61 12.31
CA PHE A 88 1.35 2.53 11.68
C PHE A 88 2.25 1.52 10.98
N VAL A 89 3.38 1.95 10.41
CA VAL A 89 4.38 1.03 9.87
C VAL A 89 4.97 0.20 10.99
N GLN A 90 5.36 0.82 12.11
CA GLN A 90 5.91 0.11 13.26
C GLN A 90 4.90 -0.89 13.85
N PHE A 91 3.63 -0.47 13.98
CA PHE A 91 2.55 -1.31 14.47
C PHE A 91 2.33 -2.54 13.58
N LEU A 92 2.43 -2.36 12.26
CA LEU A 92 2.30 -3.42 11.26
C LEU A 92 3.50 -4.38 11.32
N LEU A 93 4.73 -3.86 11.30
CA LEU A 93 5.96 -4.65 11.37
C LEU A 93 6.05 -5.49 12.64
N ALA A 94 5.54 -5.01 13.77
CA ALA A 94 5.46 -5.77 15.01
C ALA A 94 4.56 -7.01 14.92
N ARG A 95 3.67 -7.08 13.91
CA ARG A 95 2.63 -8.11 13.77
C ARG A 95 2.79 -8.98 12.52
N THR A 96 3.68 -8.65 11.59
CA THR A 96 3.90 -9.43 10.37
C THR A 96 5.37 -9.54 9.99
N ALA A 97 5.81 -10.79 9.79
CA ALA A 97 7.15 -11.11 9.29
C ALA A 97 7.25 -11.06 7.75
N ALA A 98 6.14 -10.82 7.04
CA ALA A 98 6.08 -10.91 5.58
C ALA A 98 6.96 -9.86 4.85
N PHE A 99 7.35 -8.81 5.57
CA PHE A 99 8.13 -7.70 5.04
C PHE A 99 9.64 -7.89 5.07
N SER A 100 10.15 -9.04 5.54
CA SER A 100 11.57 -9.24 5.84
C SER A 100 12.52 -8.70 4.77
N ASN A 101 13.36 -7.74 5.19
CA ASN A 101 14.37 -7.04 4.40
C ASN A 101 13.83 -6.37 3.12
N LEU A 102 12.54 -6.07 2.99
CA LEU A 102 12.02 -5.38 1.81
C LEU A 102 12.33 -3.89 1.84
N LYS A 103 12.69 -3.33 0.69
CA LYS A 103 12.67 -1.89 0.44
C LYS A 103 11.41 -1.53 -0.32
N ILE A 104 10.63 -0.63 0.23
CA ILE A 104 9.30 -0.25 -0.25
C ILE A 104 9.28 1.25 -0.40
N ARG A 105 9.25 1.73 -1.65
CA ARG A 105 9.22 3.16 -1.95
C ARG A 105 7.96 3.51 -2.68
N ASN A 106 7.28 4.54 -2.20
CA ASN A 106 6.16 5.14 -2.92
C ASN A 106 6.67 6.28 -3.83
N THR A 107 6.03 6.48 -4.97
CA THR A 107 6.20 7.68 -5.78
C THR A 107 4.85 8.13 -6.27
N SER A 108 4.46 9.35 -5.92
CA SER A 108 3.16 9.92 -6.27
C SER A 108 3.33 11.08 -7.25
N GLY A 109 2.38 11.18 -8.19
CA GLY A 109 2.28 12.28 -9.13
C GLY A 109 1.47 13.44 -8.59
N GLU A 110 1.07 14.33 -9.50
CA GLU A 110 0.27 15.51 -9.15
C GLU A 110 -1.13 15.14 -8.63
N LYS A 111 -1.55 15.84 -7.56
CA LYS A 111 -2.87 15.74 -6.97
C LYS A 111 -3.89 16.56 -7.78
N LYS A 112 -4.85 15.89 -8.42
CA LYS A 112 -5.92 16.55 -9.20
C LYS A 112 -7.20 16.64 -8.37
N LEU A 113 -7.78 17.84 -8.27
CA LEU A 113 -9.04 18.05 -7.56
C LEU A 113 -10.22 17.89 -8.52
N VAL A 114 -11.26 17.18 -8.07
CA VAL A 114 -12.50 16.94 -8.81
C VAL A 114 -13.71 17.20 -7.91
N SER A 115 -14.83 17.57 -8.52
CA SER A 115 -16.10 17.88 -7.83
C SER A 115 -17.03 16.67 -7.69
N ASP A 116 -16.75 15.59 -8.42
CA ASP A 116 -17.49 14.33 -8.34
C ASP A 116 -17.33 13.68 -6.95
N SER A 117 -18.28 12.83 -6.58
CA SER A 117 -18.16 11.98 -5.38
C SER A 117 -17.10 10.89 -5.55
N ILE A 118 -16.66 10.27 -4.44
CA ILE A 118 -15.68 9.15 -4.50
C ILE A 118 -16.23 8.03 -5.38
N GLU A 119 -17.51 7.71 -5.21
CA GLU A 119 -18.20 6.64 -5.92
C GLU A 119 -18.22 6.90 -7.43
N GLU A 120 -18.58 8.12 -7.85
CA GLU A 120 -18.58 8.53 -9.26
C GLU A 120 -17.17 8.50 -9.86
N VAL A 121 -16.16 8.97 -9.13
CA VAL A 121 -14.76 8.94 -9.58
C VAL A 121 -14.29 7.49 -9.75
N VAL A 122 -14.55 6.62 -8.78
CA VAL A 122 -14.19 5.20 -8.84
C VAL A 122 -14.87 4.50 -10.01
N GLU A 123 -16.16 4.79 -10.26
CA GLU A 123 -16.88 4.22 -11.40
C GLU A 123 -16.29 4.67 -12.73
N LYS A 124 -15.99 5.97 -12.88
CA LYS A 124 -15.35 6.51 -14.10
C LYS A 124 -13.97 5.89 -14.32
N LEU A 125 -13.17 5.76 -13.26
CA LEU A 125 -11.84 5.16 -13.33
C LEU A 125 -11.89 3.67 -13.69
N ASN A 126 -12.81 2.90 -13.12
CA ASN A 126 -12.98 1.49 -13.50
C ASN A 126 -13.32 1.36 -14.99
N LYS A 127 -14.32 2.10 -15.47
CA LYS A 127 -14.69 2.10 -16.89
C LYS A 127 -13.53 2.51 -17.79
N GLN A 128 -12.73 3.50 -17.35
CA GLN A 128 -11.55 3.91 -18.09
C GLN A 128 -10.52 2.78 -18.18
N LEU A 129 -10.13 2.18 -17.05
CA LEU A 129 -9.14 1.10 -17.02
C LEU A 129 -9.61 -0.13 -17.80
N ASP A 130 -10.90 -0.47 -17.73
CA ASP A 130 -11.48 -1.58 -18.49
C ASP A 130 -11.45 -1.32 -20.00
N ASN A 131 -11.71 -0.07 -20.44
CA ASN A 131 -11.62 0.31 -21.85
C ASN A 131 -10.17 0.35 -22.36
N GLU A 132 -9.21 0.49 -21.46
CA GLU A 132 -7.77 0.50 -21.76
C GLU A 132 -7.14 -0.91 -21.61
N ASP A 133 -7.93 -1.94 -21.31
CA ASP A 133 -7.48 -3.30 -20.97
C ASP A 133 -6.39 -3.32 -19.86
N GLU A 134 -6.48 -2.38 -18.92
CA GLU A 134 -5.50 -2.20 -17.84
C GLU A 134 -5.93 -2.95 -16.57
N ASP A 135 -5.22 -4.03 -16.26
CA ASP A 135 -5.49 -4.95 -15.15
C ASP A 135 -4.48 -4.85 -13.99
N ARG A 136 -3.46 -4.00 -14.10
CA ARG A 136 -2.35 -3.88 -13.14
C ARG A 136 -2.46 -2.67 -12.23
N VAL A 137 -3.37 -1.75 -12.52
CA VAL A 137 -3.56 -0.52 -11.73
C VAL A 137 -4.65 -0.71 -10.69
N ALA A 138 -4.30 -0.58 -9.41
CA ALA A 138 -5.26 -0.60 -8.32
C ALA A 138 -5.98 0.75 -8.17
N ILE A 139 -7.22 0.72 -7.68
CA ILE A 139 -7.93 1.94 -7.25
C ILE A 139 -8.08 1.89 -5.74
N LEU A 140 -7.53 2.89 -5.06
CA LEU A 140 -7.54 3.01 -3.61
C LEU A 140 -8.46 4.16 -3.20
N THR A 141 -9.20 3.97 -2.12
CA THR A 141 -10.07 5.01 -1.54
C THR A 141 -9.67 5.31 -0.11
N ALA A 142 -9.68 6.59 0.25
CA ALA A 142 -9.36 7.02 1.60
C ALA A 142 -10.13 8.28 2.00
N PRO A 143 -10.47 8.43 3.29
CA PRO A 143 -10.80 9.73 3.86
C PRO A 143 -9.63 10.73 3.72
N PRO A 144 -9.90 12.03 3.92
CA PRO A 144 -8.82 13.02 3.94
C PRO A 144 -7.74 12.63 4.95
N LYS A 145 -6.49 12.88 4.59
CA LYS A 145 -5.26 12.54 5.34
C LYS A 145 -4.89 11.06 5.43
N LEU A 146 -5.82 10.11 5.25
CA LEU A 146 -5.51 8.67 5.34
C LEU A 146 -4.96 8.05 4.05
N GLY A 147 -4.41 8.86 3.14
CA GLY A 147 -3.88 8.38 1.86
C GLY A 147 -2.72 7.39 2.03
N GLY A 148 -1.80 7.69 2.94
CA GLY A 148 -0.66 6.81 3.26
C GLY A 148 -1.11 5.46 3.83
N VAL A 149 -2.15 5.47 4.67
CA VAL A 149 -2.73 4.24 5.23
C VAL A 149 -3.34 3.35 4.14
N ALA A 150 -3.99 3.94 3.13
CA ALA A 150 -4.53 3.18 1.99
C ALA A 150 -3.41 2.52 1.18
N LEU A 151 -2.30 3.23 0.96
CA LEU A 151 -1.11 2.69 0.30
C LEU A 151 -0.45 1.57 1.11
N LEU A 152 -0.32 1.77 2.43
CA LEU A 152 0.23 0.77 3.34
C LEU A 152 -0.63 -0.50 3.34
N ARG A 153 -1.96 -0.36 3.38
CA ARG A 153 -2.90 -1.48 3.31
C ARG A 153 -2.77 -2.24 2.01
N TYR A 154 -2.81 -1.54 0.88
CA TYR A 154 -2.63 -2.15 -0.43
C TYR A 154 -1.32 -2.92 -0.54
N THR A 155 -0.21 -2.28 -0.18
CA THR A 155 1.13 -2.88 -0.19
C THR A 155 1.17 -4.13 0.70
N THR A 156 0.61 -4.05 1.92
CA THR A 156 0.55 -5.17 2.86
C THR A 156 -0.24 -6.35 2.30
N GLU A 157 -1.42 -6.10 1.74
CA GLU A 157 -2.24 -7.15 1.15
C GLU A 157 -1.50 -7.85 0.00
N ARG A 158 -0.78 -7.09 -0.85
CA ARG A 158 0.05 -7.67 -1.92
C ARG A 158 1.24 -8.47 -1.39
N VAL A 159 1.94 -7.98 -0.37
CA VAL A 159 3.08 -8.67 0.26
C VAL A 159 2.64 -9.98 0.91
N ILE A 160 1.55 -9.97 1.67
CA ILE A 160 1.03 -11.17 2.33
C ILE A 160 0.54 -12.19 1.30
N ALA A 161 -0.22 -11.75 0.29
CA ALA A 161 -0.73 -12.64 -0.75
C ALA A 161 0.38 -13.34 -1.54
N SER A 162 1.55 -12.71 -1.67
CA SER A 162 2.67 -13.26 -2.45
C SER A 162 3.67 -14.06 -1.59
N ALA A 163 3.55 -14.03 -0.26
CA ALA A 163 4.52 -14.67 0.63
C ALA A 163 4.62 -16.20 0.49
N PRO A 164 3.52 -16.98 0.37
CA PRO A 164 3.60 -18.44 0.23
C PRO A 164 4.32 -18.86 -1.06
N ASP A 165 3.94 -18.27 -2.19
CA ASP A 165 4.51 -18.58 -3.51
C ASP A 165 6.00 -18.22 -3.56
N ASN A 166 6.38 -17.09 -2.96
CA ASN A 166 7.77 -16.64 -2.92
C ASN A 166 8.66 -17.58 -2.06
N VAL A 167 8.14 -18.08 -0.93
CA VAL A 167 8.85 -19.06 -0.10
C VAL A 167 9.02 -20.39 -0.83
N GLN A 168 8.01 -20.81 -1.59
CA GLN A 168 8.06 -22.02 -2.40
C GLN A 168 9.10 -21.89 -3.53
N GLU A 169 9.12 -20.77 -4.26
CA GLU A 169 10.13 -20.53 -5.32
C GLU A 169 11.57 -20.52 -4.77
N LEU A 170 11.79 -19.95 -3.58
CA LEU A 170 13.09 -19.98 -2.91
C LEU A 170 13.52 -21.40 -2.52
N ARG A 171 12.58 -22.25 -2.08
CA ARG A 171 12.85 -23.66 -1.75
C ARG A 171 13.18 -24.47 -3.01
N GLU A 172 12.40 -24.29 -4.08
CA GLU A 172 12.63 -24.95 -5.37
C GLU A 172 13.99 -24.58 -5.99
N ARG A 173 14.47 -23.36 -5.76
CA ARG A 173 15.79 -22.91 -6.20
C ARG A 173 16.92 -23.15 -5.19
N GLY A 174 16.66 -23.84 -4.08
CA GLY A 174 17.67 -24.26 -3.11
C GLY A 174 18.19 -23.15 -2.18
N PHE A 175 17.52 -22.00 -2.11
CA PHE A 175 17.87 -20.90 -1.19
C PHE A 175 17.33 -21.12 0.23
N LEU A 176 16.40 -22.07 0.42
CA LEU A 176 15.84 -22.47 1.71
C LEU A 176 15.86 -23.99 1.86
N PRO A 177 15.98 -24.52 3.09
CA PRO A 177 15.86 -25.95 3.34
C PRO A 177 14.46 -26.47 2.95
N SER A 178 14.43 -27.70 2.43
CA SER A 178 13.23 -28.39 1.94
C SER A 178 12.34 -28.93 3.04
#